data_AF-A0A1X1EY26-F1
#
_entry.id   AF-A0A1X1EY26-F1
#
_cell.length_a   1.000
_cell.length_b   1.000
_cell.length_c   1.000
_cell.angle_alpha   90.00
_cell.angle_beta   90.00
_cell.angle_gamma   90.00
#
_symmetry.space_group_name_H-M   'P 1'
#
loop_
_entity.id
_entity.type
_entity.pdbx_description
1 polymer ?
#
loop_
_entity_poly.entity_id
_entity_poly.type
_entity_poly.pdbx_seq_one_letter_code
_entity_poly.pdbx_strand_id
1 'polypeptide(L)'
;MNTLTFDSLLLVKHNSNEWHRMWSKLAKHKSNRSLQDPTVADNDGEVWQYMETVEKRVLWFGKRYIHRFRHRYHPACGCAMRINIPASRTFNPDDPDNAFYHHFG
;
A
#
# COMPACT_ATOMS: atom_id res chain seq x y z
N MET A 1 -19.27 -2.76 18.80
CA MET A 1 -17.99 -2.88 19.52
C MET A 1 -16.88 -2.89 18.46
N ASN A 2 -16.21 -1.76 18.23
CA ASN A 2 -15.07 -1.70 17.30
C ASN A 2 -13.82 -1.89 18.14
N THR A 3 -13.42 -3.15 18.35
CA THR A 3 -12.11 -3.48 18.88
C THR A 3 -11.08 -2.94 17.90
N LEU A 4 -10.43 -1.88 18.34
CA LEU A 4 -9.21 -1.35 17.77
C LEU A 4 -8.15 -2.45 17.84
N THR A 5 -8.03 -3.26 16.79
CA THR A 5 -6.86 -4.10 16.57
C THR A 5 -5.70 -3.19 16.19
N PHE A 6 -5.17 -2.46 17.17
CA PHE A 6 -3.94 -1.67 17.02
C PHE A 6 -2.67 -2.52 17.23
N ASP A 7 -2.82 -3.80 17.58
CA ASP A 7 -1.68 -4.63 17.99
C ASP A 7 -0.90 -5.22 16.81
N SER A 8 -1.37 -5.07 15.56
CA SER A 8 -0.66 -5.60 14.40
C SER A 8 -0.93 -4.86 13.09
N LEU A 9 0.10 -4.68 12.25
CA LEU A 9 -0.02 -4.28 10.85
C LEU A 9 0.19 -5.48 9.93
N LEU A 10 -0.71 -5.65 8.96
CA LEU A 10 -0.47 -6.57 7.84
C LEU A 10 0.41 -5.88 6.80
N LEU A 11 1.60 -6.43 6.56
CA LEU A 11 2.58 -5.92 5.61
C LEU A 11 2.86 -6.94 4.50
N VAL A 12 3.04 -6.45 3.28
CA VAL A 12 3.54 -7.26 2.17
C VAL A 12 5.04 -7.48 2.35
N LYS A 13 5.49 -8.73 2.18
CA LYS A 13 6.91 -9.11 2.27
C LYS A 13 7.70 -8.41 1.17
N HIS A 14 8.83 -7.83 1.54
CA HIS A 14 9.71 -7.17 0.58
C HIS A 14 10.15 -8.15 -0.52
N ASN A 15 10.20 -7.68 -1.78
CA ASN A 15 10.50 -8.47 -2.98
C ASN A 15 9.54 -9.63 -3.29
N SER A 16 8.37 -9.73 -2.66
CA SER A 16 7.35 -10.68 -3.11
C SER A 16 6.75 -10.25 -4.46
N ASN A 17 6.03 -11.17 -5.11
CA ASN A 17 5.29 -10.84 -6.33
C ASN A 17 4.25 -9.74 -6.09
N GLU A 18 3.60 -9.73 -4.91
CA GLU A 18 2.66 -8.65 -4.56
C GLU A 18 3.39 -7.32 -4.34
N TRP A 19 4.57 -7.33 -3.73
CA TRP A 19 5.39 -6.14 -3.54
C TRP A 19 5.67 -5.45 -4.87
N HIS A 20 6.24 -6.17 -5.83
CA HIS A 20 6.53 -5.62 -7.16
C HIS A 20 5.27 -5.14 -7.88
N ARG A 21 4.17 -5.88 -7.74
CA ARG A 21 2.88 -5.51 -8.33
C ARG A 21 2.32 -4.21 -7.75
N MET A 22 2.32 -4.05 -6.42
CA MET A 22 1.72 -2.86 -5.79
C MET A 22 2.51 -1.59 -6.14
N TRP A 23 3.85 -1.66 -6.17
CA TRP A 23 4.71 -0.56 -6.60
C TRP A 23 4.56 -0.25 -8.10
N SER A 24 4.48 -1.26 -8.96
CA SER A 24 4.20 -1.07 -10.39
C SER A 24 2.85 -0.40 -10.65
N LYS A 25 1.81 -0.75 -9.88
CA LYS A 25 0.51 -0.08 -9.94
C LYS A 25 0.54 1.35 -9.42
N LEU A 26 1.30 1.60 -8.34
CA LEU A 26 1.48 2.95 -7.79
C LEU A 26 2.11 3.88 -8.84
N ALA A 27 3.19 3.45 -9.49
CA ALA A 27 3.85 4.21 -10.55
C ALA A 27 2.94 4.55 -11.73
N LYS A 28 1.99 3.67 -12.06
CA LYS A 28 1.01 3.89 -13.14
C LYS A 28 -0.19 4.76 -12.70
N HIS A 29 -0.27 5.16 -11.43
CA HIS A 29 -1.35 6.01 -10.95
C HIS A 29 -1.30 7.39 -11.63
N LYS A 30 -2.48 7.96 -11.93
CA LYS A 30 -2.59 9.24 -12.65
C LYS A 30 -1.78 10.39 -12.02
N SER A 31 -1.67 10.41 -10.69
CA SER A 31 -0.89 11.41 -9.95
C SER A 31 0.60 11.35 -10.22
N ASN A 32 1.12 10.20 -10.69
CA ASN A 32 2.54 9.96 -10.86
C ASN A 32 2.96 9.99 -12.34
N ARG A 33 2.00 10.16 -13.27
CA ARG A 33 2.22 10.02 -14.73
C ARG A 33 3.26 10.97 -15.30
N SER A 34 3.39 12.16 -14.72
CA SER A 34 4.33 13.20 -15.18
C SER A 34 5.65 13.23 -14.39
N LEU A 35 5.85 12.30 -13.46
CA LEU A 35 7.05 12.25 -12.62
C LEU A 35 8.18 11.51 -13.34
N GLN A 36 9.42 11.94 -13.12
CA GLN A 36 10.61 11.30 -13.69
C GLN A 36 10.81 9.88 -13.13
N ASP A 37 10.64 9.72 -11.82
CA ASP A 37 10.57 8.42 -11.15
C ASP A 37 9.22 8.27 -10.43
N PRO A 38 8.20 7.70 -11.09
CA PRO A 38 6.85 7.57 -10.53
C PRO A 38 6.74 6.65 -9.31
N THR A 39 7.70 5.72 -9.13
CA THR A 39 7.74 4.79 -8.00
C THR A 39 8.30 5.45 -6.74
N VAL A 40 9.27 6.33 -6.90
CA VAL A 40 9.89 7.07 -5.79
C VAL A 40 9.09 8.34 -5.48
N ALA A 41 8.80 9.12 -6.52
CA ALA A 41 8.19 10.46 -6.44
C ALA A 41 8.96 11.44 -5.53
N ASP A 42 10.29 11.39 -5.54
CA ASP A 42 11.14 12.23 -4.70
C ASP A 42 10.79 13.71 -4.83
N ASN A 43 10.57 14.35 -3.67
CA ASN A 43 10.40 15.78 -3.53
C ASN A 43 11.03 16.22 -2.21
N ASP A 44 12.22 16.81 -2.30
CA ASP A 44 13.05 17.24 -1.16
C ASP A 44 13.34 16.10 -0.16
N GLY A 45 13.59 14.89 -0.65
CA GLY A 45 13.87 13.70 0.16
C GLY A 45 12.62 13.02 0.72
N GLU A 46 11.43 13.55 0.45
CA GLU A 46 10.16 12.88 0.72
C GLU A 46 9.81 11.96 -0.44
N VAL A 47 9.52 10.70 -0.13
CA VAL A 47 9.19 9.66 -1.11
C VAL A 47 7.89 8.96 -0.73
N TRP A 48 7.38 8.10 -1.62
CA TRP A 48 6.29 7.20 -1.29
C TRP A 48 6.65 6.25 -0.14
N GLN A 49 5.75 6.17 0.83
CA GLN A 49 5.81 5.28 1.98
C GLN A 49 4.69 4.26 1.89
N TYR A 50 5.05 2.97 1.93
CA TYR A 50 4.09 1.90 2.11
C TYR A 50 3.76 1.76 3.61
N MET A 51 2.48 1.90 3.97
CA MET A 51 2.05 1.98 5.36
C MET A 51 1.56 0.64 5.90
N GLU A 52 0.62 0.02 5.19
CA GLU A 52 -0.07 -1.20 5.62
C GLU A 52 -0.93 -1.78 4.49
N THR A 53 -1.40 -3.00 4.68
CA THR A 53 -2.50 -3.61 3.95
C THR A 53 -3.71 -3.73 4.86
N VAL A 54 -4.88 -3.27 4.40
CA VAL A 54 -6.14 -3.41 5.15
C VAL A 54 -7.12 -4.34 4.47
N GLU A 55 -7.81 -5.16 5.27
CA GLU A 55 -8.98 -5.92 4.83
C GLU A 55 -10.19 -4.98 4.72
N LYS A 56 -10.86 -4.98 3.57
CA LYS A 56 -12.18 -4.38 3.36
C LYS A 56 -13.18 -5.46 2.98
N ARG A 57 -14.27 -5.54 3.74
CA ARG A 57 -15.43 -6.35 3.36
C ARG A 57 -16.22 -5.65 2.27
N VAL A 58 -16.55 -6.39 1.21
CA VAL A 58 -17.40 -5.90 0.13
C VAL A 58 -18.70 -6.69 0.18
N LEU A 59 -19.82 -5.97 0.30
CA LEU A 59 -21.16 -6.58 0.33
C LEU A 59 -21.28 -7.52 -0.89
N TRP A 60 -21.63 -8.79 -0.65
CA TRP A 60 -21.79 -9.86 -1.67
C TRP A 60 -20.53 -10.42 -2.35
N PHE A 61 -19.34 -9.83 -2.17
CA PHE A 61 -18.10 -10.24 -2.87
C PHE A 61 -16.97 -10.70 -1.94
N GLY A 62 -17.28 -10.98 -0.68
CA GLY A 62 -16.30 -11.43 0.30
C GLY A 62 -15.34 -10.33 0.75
N LYS A 63 -14.08 -10.71 0.95
CA LYS A 63 -13.01 -9.84 1.46
C LYS A 63 -12.13 -9.35 0.31
N ARG A 64 -11.65 -8.10 0.41
CA ARG A 64 -10.62 -7.54 -0.46
C ARG A 64 -9.53 -6.89 0.37
N TYR A 65 -8.30 -6.93 -0.13
CA TYR A 65 -7.16 -6.29 0.51
C TYR A 65 -6.75 -5.04 -0.25
N ILE A 66 -6.41 -3.98 0.49
CA ILE A 66 -6.02 -2.67 -0.04
C ILE A 66 -4.69 -2.27 0.56
N HIS A 67 -3.68 -2.05 -0.28
CA HIS A 67 -2.38 -1.49 0.13
C HIS A 67 -2.49 0.02 0.23
N ARG A 68 -2.05 0.59 1.35
CA ARG A 68 -2.09 2.03 1.64
C ARG A 68 -0.71 2.64 1.46
N PHE A 69 -0.64 3.62 0.57
CA PHE A 69 0.56 4.43 0.35
C PHE A 69 0.32 5.86 0.81
N ARG A 70 1.37 6.48 1.34
CA ARG A 70 1.39 7.89 1.75
C ARG A 70 2.60 8.59 1.13
N HIS A 71 2.40 9.82 0.71
CA HIS A 71 3.47 10.77 0.42
C HIS A 71 3.25 12.00 1.29
N ARG A 72 4.29 12.50 1.98
CA ARG A 72 4.14 13.65 2.88
C ARG A 72 4.06 14.98 2.13
N TYR A 73 4.78 15.08 1.02
CA TYR A 73 4.81 16.29 0.19
C TYR A 73 4.95 15.93 -1.30
N HIS A 74 3.86 15.55 -1.96
CA HIS A 74 3.89 14.93 -3.29
C HIS A 74 4.16 15.96 -4.42
N PRO A 75 5.10 15.70 -5.35
CA PRO A 75 5.54 16.69 -6.33
C PRO A 75 4.42 17.17 -7.27
N ALA A 76 3.45 16.32 -7.59
CA ALA A 76 2.35 16.71 -8.49
C ALA A 76 1.34 17.71 -7.89
N CYS A 77 1.27 17.84 -6.56
CA CYS A 77 0.28 18.70 -5.90
C CYS A 77 0.84 19.60 -4.79
N GLY A 78 2.13 19.47 -4.46
CA GLY A 78 2.76 20.24 -3.38
C GLY A 78 2.09 20.03 -2.02
N CYS A 79 1.51 18.85 -1.77
CA CYS A 79 0.82 18.56 -0.51
C CYS A 79 0.83 17.06 -0.19
N ALA A 80 0.35 16.70 1.00
CA ALA A 80 0.28 15.30 1.41
C ALA A 80 -0.70 14.52 0.51
N MET A 81 -0.30 13.33 0.06
CA MET A 81 -1.12 12.46 -0.77
C MET A 81 -1.24 11.06 -0.16
N ARG A 82 -2.41 10.44 -0.33
CA ARG A 82 -2.65 9.04 0.01
C ARG A 82 -3.22 8.31 -1.19
N ILE A 83 -2.67 7.16 -1.52
CA ILE A 83 -3.14 6.30 -2.61
C ILE A 83 -3.46 4.91 -2.06
N ASN A 84 -4.59 4.38 -2.48
CA ASN A 84 -5.03 3.03 -2.16
C ASN A 84 -4.89 2.16 -3.41
N ILE A 85 -4.06 1.12 -3.33
CA ILE A 85 -3.87 0.16 -4.43
C ILE A 85 -4.56 -1.15 -4.07
N PRO A 86 -5.51 -1.65 -4.88
CA PRO A 86 -6.09 -2.97 -4.65
C PRO A 86 -5.05 -4.08 -4.83
N ALA A 87 -5.01 -4.99 -3.87
CA ALA A 87 -4.19 -6.19 -3.93
C ALA A 87 -4.52 -7.05 -5.16
N SER A 88 -3.65 -8.00 -5.50
CA SER A 88 -3.99 -9.06 -6.44
C SER A 88 -5.19 -9.87 -5.98
N ARG A 89 -5.89 -10.50 -6.94
CA ARG A 89 -7.02 -11.39 -6.64
C ARG A 89 -6.60 -12.65 -5.88
N THR A 90 -5.32 -13.01 -6.00
CA THR A 90 -4.70 -14.17 -5.37
C THR A 90 -3.93 -13.80 -4.10
N PHE A 91 -4.00 -12.55 -3.65
CA PHE A 91 -3.32 -12.13 -2.43
C PHE A 91 -3.90 -12.87 -1.22
N ASN A 92 -3.04 -13.62 -0.54
CA ASN A 92 -3.35 -14.33 0.68
C ASN A 92 -2.44 -13.79 1.81
N PRO A 93 -2.99 -13.19 2.88
CA PRO A 93 -2.17 -12.71 4.00
C PRO A 93 -1.58 -13.84 4.84
N ASP A 94 -2.12 -15.06 4.75
CA ASP A 94 -1.64 -16.23 5.48
C ASP A 94 -0.47 -16.94 4.77
N ASP A 95 -0.08 -16.45 3.59
CA ASP A 95 1.09 -16.92 2.85
C ASP A 95 2.37 -16.21 3.35
N PRO A 96 3.27 -16.91 4.08
CA PRO A 96 4.46 -16.31 4.68
C PRO A 96 5.52 -15.88 3.66
N ASP A 97 5.38 -16.29 2.39
CA ASP A 97 6.23 -15.80 1.30
C ASP A 97 5.71 -14.51 0.68
N ASN A 98 4.51 -14.09 1.06
CA ASN A 98 3.86 -12.92 0.48
C ASN A 98 3.56 -11.82 1.49
N ALA A 99 3.22 -12.15 2.73
CA ALA A 99 2.84 -11.18 3.75
C ALA A 99 3.24 -11.63 5.17
N PHE A 100 3.21 -10.69 6.10
CA PHE A 100 3.42 -10.94 7.52
C PHE A 100 2.67 -9.92 8.37
N TYR A 101 2.39 -10.29 9.62
CA TYR A 101 1.84 -9.38 10.62
C TYR A 101 2.98 -8.84 11.49
N HIS A 102 3.12 -7.52 11.55
CA HIS A 102 4.04 -6.84 12.44
C HIS A 102 3.31 -6.45 13.71
N HIS A 103 3.71 -7.01 14.85
CA HIS A 103 3.11 -6.74 16.15
C HIS A 103 3.84 -5.63 16.89
N PHE A 104 3.10 -4.67 17.45
CA PHE A 104 3.67 -3.66 18.35
C PHE A 104 3.56 -4.19 19.78
N GLY A 105 4.69 -4.55 20.38
CA GLY A 105 4.77 -5.01 21.77
C GLY A 105 4.71 -3.88 22.79
#